data_AF-A0A8S1ET47-F1
#
_entry.id   AF-A0A8S1ET47-F1
#
_cell.length_a   1.000
_cell.length_b   1.000
_cell.length_c   1.000
_cell.angle_alpha   90.00
_cell.angle_beta   90.00
_cell.angle_gamma   90.00
#
_symmetry.space_group_name_H-M   'P 1'
#
loop_
_entity.id
_entity.type
_entity.pdbx_description
1 polymer ?
#
loop_
_entity_poly.entity_id
_entity_poly.type
_entity_poly.pdbx_seq_one_letter_code
_entity_poly.pdbx_strand_id
1 'polypeptide(L)' 'MNPATKRPRKRTTFSVEQLVLLEQYFSQRQYICADERARLSIRLGLEEVQIKIWFQNRRIRWRRDLNKP' A
#
# COMPACT_ATOMS: atom_id res chain seq x y z
N MET A 1 -13.50 -25.17 -13.17
CA MET A 1 -12.91 -24.89 -11.84
C MET A 1 -13.28 -23.45 -11.47
N ASN A 2 -14.22 -23.27 -10.54
CA ASN A 2 -14.74 -21.95 -10.17
C ASN A 2 -13.66 -21.15 -9.40
N PRO A 3 -13.30 -19.92 -9.82
CA PRO A 3 -12.39 -19.10 -9.03
C PRO A 3 -13.11 -18.73 -7.74
N ALA A 4 -12.52 -19.15 -6.61
CA ALA A 4 -13.03 -18.93 -5.27
C ALA A 4 -13.57 -17.51 -5.08
N THR A 5 -14.77 -17.44 -4.52
CA THR A 5 -15.46 -16.24 -4.04
C THR A 5 -14.58 -15.49 -3.05
N LYS A 6 -13.66 -14.65 -3.56
CA LYS A 6 -12.88 -13.72 -2.75
C LYS A 6 -13.87 -12.80 -2.07
N ARG A 7 -14.08 -12.99 -0.75
CA ARG A 7 -14.84 -12.07 0.07
C ARG A 7 -14.39 -10.63 -0.26
N PRO A 8 -15.33 -9.71 -0.53
CA PRO A 8 -14.97 -8.33 -0.77
C PRO A 8 -14.17 -7.83 0.43
N ARG A 9 -12.91 -7.45 0.20
CA ARG A 9 -12.05 -6.93 1.27
C ARG A 9 -12.72 -5.66 1.80
N LYS A 10 -12.92 -5.58 3.11
CA LYS A 10 -13.45 -4.37 3.74
C LYS A 10 -12.56 -3.20 3.34
N ARG A 11 -13.20 -2.11 2.88
CA ARG A 11 -12.48 -0.89 2.49
C ARG A 11 -11.71 -0.40 3.72
N THR A 12 -10.40 -0.28 3.57
CA THR A 12 -9.51 0.16 4.65
C THR A 12 -9.43 1.67 4.61
N THR A 13 -9.66 2.32 5.76
CA THR A 13 -9.38 3.73 5.98
C THR A 13 -8.10 3.83 6.78
N PHE A 14 -7.08 4.47 6.22
CA PHE A 14 -5.81 4.70 6.91
C PHE A 14 -5.92 5.95 7.78
N SER A 15 -5.33 5.92 8.98
CA SER A 15 -5.16 7.13 9.79
C SER A 15 -4.17 8.09 9.13
N VAL A 16 -4.21 9.36 9.53
CA VAL A 16 -3.26 10.37 9.04
C VAL A 16 -1.82 9.96 9.34
N GLU A 17 -1.55 9.46 10.55
CA GLU A 17 -0.24 8.97 10.96
C GLU A 17 0.24 7.80 10.08
N GLN A 18 -0.65 6.83 9.79
CA GLN A 18 -0.33 5.71 8.90
C GLN A 18 0.02 6.21 7.49
N LEU A 19 -0.73 7.19 6.97
CA LEU A 19 -0.45 7.78 5.66
C LEU A 19 0.90 8.51 5.63
N VAL A 20 1.22 9.30 6.66
CA VAL A 20 2.50 10.01 6.77
C VAL A 20 3.67 9.03 6.73
N LEU A 21 3.60 7.95 7.52
CA LEU A 21 4.63 6.92 7.54
C LEU A 21 4.73 6.20 6.19
N LEU A 22 3.60 5.82 5.58
CA LEU A 22 3.60 5.18 4.27
C LEU A 22 4.23 6.07 3.18
N GLU A 23 3.92 7.37 3.17
CA GLU A 23 4.53 8.35 2.25
C GLU A 23 6.03 8.53 2.53
N GLN A 24 6.45 8.58 3.80
CA GLN A 24 7.86 8.66 4.17
C GLN A 24 8.64 7.45 3.62
N TYR A 25 8.12 6.24 3.80
CA TYR A 25 8.74 5.04 3.23
C TYR A 25 8.72 5.05 1.70
N PHE A 26 7.61 5.48 1.08
CA PHE A 26 7.50 5.55 -0.38
C PHE A 26 8.51 6.52 -1.00
N SER A 27 8.79 7.65 -0.34
CA SER A 27 9.77 8.63 -0.80
C SER A 27 11.19 8.06 -0.89
N GLN A 28 11.51 7.08 -0.03
CA GLN A 28 12.79 6.38 -0.04
C GLN A 28 12.79 5.20 -1.01
N ARG A 29 11.68 4.44 -1.06
CA ARG A 29 11.54 3.21 -1.86
C ARG A 29 10.13 3.07 -2.40
N GLN A 30 9.97 3.23 -3.71
CA GLN A 30 8.66 3.16 -4.38
C GLN A 30 8.12 1.72 -4.54
N TYR A 31 9.01 0.74 -4.34
CA TYR A 31 8.74 -0.68 -4.37
C TYR A 31 9.27 -1.29 -3.08
N ILE A 32 8.49 -2.18 -2.48
CA ILE A 32 8.85 -2.87 -1.25
C ILE A 32 8.82 -4.38 -1.44
N CYS A 33 9.79 -5.05 -0.83
CA CYS A 33 9.92 -6.51 -0.78
C CYS A 33 8.97 -7.12 0.27
N ALA A 34 8.91 -8.45 0.34
CA ALA A 34 8.06 -9.15 1.30
C ALA A 34 8.48 -8.88 2.76
N ASP A 35 9.77 -8.82 3.03
CA ASP A 35 10.31 -8.54 4.35
C ASP A 35 10.01 -7.09 4.81
N GLU A 36 10.16 -6.12 3.92
CA GLU A 36 9.81 -4.72 4.20
C GLU A 36 8.32 -4.57 4.49
N ARG A 37 7.49 -5.29 3.74
CA ARG A 37 6.04 -5.29 3.93
C ARG A 37 5.64 -5.91 5.26
N ALA A 38 6.25 -7.01 5.66
CA ALA A 38 6.04 -7.62 6.97
C ALA A 38 6.44 -6.66 8.11
N ARG A 39 7.58 -5.95 7.98
CA ARG A 39 7.99 -4.93 8.96
C ARG A 39 7.00 -3.77 9.06
N LEU A 40 6.52 -3.26 7.93
CA LEU A 40 5.50 -2.20 7.89
C LEU A 40 4.16 -2.66 8.45
N SER A 41 3.78 -3.92 8.22
CA SER A 41 2.55 -4.53 8.77
C SER A 41 2.53 -4.44 10.29
N ILE A 42 3.61 -4.90 10.92
CA ILE A 42 3.77 -4.85 12.38
C ILE A 42 3.78 -3.40 12.87
N ARG A 43 4.54 -2.53 12.21
CA ARG A 43 4.70 -1.13 12.64
C ARG A 43 3.41 -0.30 12.53
N LEU A 44 2.61 -0.54 11.49
CA LEU A 44 1.41 0.26 11.19
C LEU A 44 0.12 -0.39 11.68
N GLY A 45 0.17 -1.64 12.14
CA GLY A 45 -1.02 -2.42 12.49
C GLY A 45 -1.92 -2.71 11.28
N LEU A 46 -1.32 -2.87 10.10
CA LEU A 46 -2.01 -3.07 8.82
C LEU A 46 -1.68 -4.44 8.25
N GLU A 47 -2.64 -5.10 7.61
CA GLU A 47 -2.35 -6.31 6.87
C GLU A 47 -1.38 -6.03 5.71
N GLU A 48 -0.48 -6.97 5.45
CA GLU A 48 0.45 -6.90 4.32
C GLU A 48 -0.24 -6.61 2.98
N VAL A 49 -1.46 -7.14 2.80
CA VAL A 49 -2.25 -6.93 1.59
C VAL A 49 -2.70 -5.47 1.45
N GLN A 50 -3.01 -4.78 2.55
CA GLN A 50 -3.39 -3.37 2.55
C GLN A 50 -2.19 -2.50 2.18
N ILE A 51 -1.01 -2.80 2.74
CA ILE A 51 0.24 -2.12 2.41
C ILE A 51 0.59 -2.34 0.94
N LYS A 52 0.50 -3.58 0.44
CA LYS A 52 0.72 -3.90 -0.98
C LYS A 52 -0.17 -3.07 -1.89
N ILE A 53 -1.47 -3.02 -1.61
CA ILE A 53 -2.43 -2.24 -2.42
C ILE A 53 -2.12 -0.75 -2.32
N TRP A 54 -1.79 -0.23 -1.14
CA TRP A 54 -1.44 1.17 -0.96
C TRP A 54 -0.23 1.54 -1.83
N PHE A 55 0.86 0.75 -1.80
CA PHE A 55 2.03 0.99 -2.63
C PHE A 55 1.73 0.88 -4.13
N GLN A 56 0.88 -0.06 -4.53
CA GLN A 56 0.41 -0.17 -5.92
C GLN A 56 -0.33 1.12 -6.35
N ASN A 57 -1.34 1.54 -5.58
CA ASN A 57 -2.12 2.75 -5.86
C ASN A 57 -1.25 4.00 -5.84
N ARG A 58 -0.29 4.07 -4.91
CA ARG A 58 0.61 5.21 -4.78
C ARG A 58 1.50 5.37 -6.01
N ARG A 59 2.02 4.28 -6.57
CA ARG A 59 2.77 4.30 -7.85
C ARG A 59 1.92 4.74 -9.03
N ILE A 60 0.65 4.34 -9.10
CA ILE A 60 -0.26 4.82 -10.16
C ILE A 60 -0.41 6.34 -10.07
N ARG A 61 -0.66 6.87 -8.87
CA ARG A 61 -0.75 8.33 -8.65
C ARG A 61 0.56 9.04 -9.02
N TRP A 62 1.69 8.52 -8.53
CA TRP A 62 3.01 9.08 -8.81
C TRP A 62 3.30 9.16 -10.31
N ARG A 63 3.08 8.07 -11.06
CA ARG A 63 3.24 8.08 -12.53
C ARG A 63 2.29 9.06 -13.22
N ARG A 64 1.05 9.17 -12.74
CA ARG A 64 0.08 10.13 -13.28
C ARG A 64 0.52 11.58 -13.03
N ASP A 65 1.09 11.86 -11.87
CA ASP A 65 1.58 13.20 -11.53
C ASP A 65 2.85 13.56 -12.29
N LEU A 66 3.72 12.60 -12.59
CA LEU A 66 4.88 12.81 -13.49
C LEU A 66 4.47 13.10 -14.94
N ASN A 67 3.32 12.56 -15.38
CA ASN A 67 2.83 12.68 -16.75
C ASN A 67 1.75 13.77 -16.88
N LYS A 68 1.69 14.71 -15.93
CA LYS A 68 0.93 15.95 -16.08
C LYS A 68 1.74 16.88 -17.00
N PRO A 69 1.10 17.47 -18.03
CA PRO A 69 1.75 18.46 -18.89
C PRO A 69 2.15 19.71 -18.11
#